data_AF-A0A6G1GW97-F1
#
_entry.id   AF-A0A6G1GW97-F1
#
_cell.length_a   1.000
_cell.length_b   1.000
_cell.length_c   1.000
_cell.angle_alpha   90.00
_cell.angle_beta   90.00
_cell.angle_gamma   90.00
#
_symmetry.space_group_name_H-M   'P 1'
#
loop_
_entity.id
_entity.type
_entity.pdbx_description
1 polymer ?
#
loop_
_entity_poly.entity_id
_entity_poly.type
_entity_poly.pdbx_seq_one_letter_code
_entity_poly.pdbx_strand_id
1 'polypeptide(L)'
;MTAKRPSTPQNQRTKPHEYDTVTKSRFFHAFDHREDQSLGDVLKDITAEIGQSISRRTAWRWLDCRKQIGDQAYRRTRSQSTKLGRKRKLFDIELENVLHPETNPWREQRHAVQTKKLKLEVHERTLERNLFERKDGAKKFIMARTKKISDRNRAL
;
A
#
# COMPACT_ATOMS: atom_id res chain seq x y z
N MET A 1 -50.33 -7.98 -15.78
CA MET A 1 -49.17 -8.82 -16.14
C MET A 1 -47.95 -7.92 -16.25
N THR A 2 -47.03 -7.96 -15.29
CA THR A 2 -45.82 -7.12 -15.29
C THR A 2 -44.71 -7.81 -16.07
N ALA A 3 -44.29 -7.22 -17.18
CA ALA A 3 -43.20 -7.72 -18.00
C ALA A 3 -41.88 -7.71 -17.21
N LYS A 4 -41.24 -8.88 -17.08
CA LYS A 4 -39.89 -9.00 -16.52
C LYS A 4 -38.91 -8.29 -17.46
N ARG A 5 -38.15 -7.33 -16.93
CA ARG A 5 -37.06 -6.67 -17.67
C ARG A 5 -35.98 -7.70 -18.01
N PRO A 6 -35.32 -7.60 -19.19
CA PRO A 6 -34.22 -8.48 -19.54
C PRO A 6 -33.08 -8.29 -18.54
N SER A 7 -32.75 -9.35 -17.81
CA SER A 7 -31.64 -9.39 -16.85
C SER A 7 -30.33 -9.58 -17.62
N THR A 8 -29.39 -8.64 -17.48
CA THR A 8 -28.04 -8.79 -18.05
C THR A 8 -27.42 -10.08 -17.53
N PRO A 9 -26.89 -10.98 -18.38
CA PRO A 9 -26.32 -12.23 -17.91
C PRO A 9 -25.18 -11.95 -16.93
N GLN A 10 -25.21 -12.65 -15.79
CA GLN A 10 -24.17 -12.59 -14.77
C GLN A 10 -22.83 -12.96 -15.41
N ASN A 11 -22.00 -11.96 -15.69
CA ASN A 11 -20.70 -12.17 -16.33
C ASN A 11 -19.79 -12.88 -15.31
N GLN A 12 -19.75 -14.21 -15.35
CA GLN A 12 -18.83 -15.03 -14.56
C GLN A 12 -17.42 -14.84 -15.12
N ARG A 13 -16.83 -13.68 -14.85
CA ARG A 13 -15.41 -13.45 -15.11
C ARG A 13 -14.64 -14.46 -14.28
N THR A 14 -14.15 -15.51 -14.93
CA THR A 14 -13.21 -16.44 -14.32
C THR A 14 -12.03 -15.63 -13.82
N LYS A 15 -11.68 -15.80 -12.54
CA LYS A 15 -10.52 -15.11 -11.98
C LYS A 15 -9.31 -15.49 -12.83
N PRO A 16 -8.49 -14.53 -13.28
CA PRO A 16 -7.26 -14.85 -13.98
C PRO A 16 -6.45 -15.84 -13.15
N HIS A 17 -5.97 -16.91 -13.79
CA HIS A 17 -5.07 -17.84 -13.13
C HIS A 17 -3.78 -17.10 -12.75
N GLU A 18 -3.51 -17.01 -11.45
CA GLU A 18 -2.29 -16.42 -10.92
C GLU A 18 -1.26 -17.53 -10.76
N TYR A 19 -0.14 -17.42 -11.48
CA TYR A 19 0.98 -18.35 -11.34
C TYR A 19 1.74 -18.07 -10.04
N ASP A 20 2.32 -19.13 -9.48
CA ASP A 20 3.15 -19.02 -8.29
C ASP A 20 4.48 -18.30 -8.58
N THR A 21 5.06 -17.73 -7.51
CA THR A 21 6.34 -17.04 -7.51
C THR A 21 7.47 -17.96 -7.97
N VAL A 22 7.40 -19.26 -7.63
CA VAL A 22 8.40 -20.26 -8.06
C VAL A 22 8.37 -20.43 -9.57
N THR A 23 7.19 -20.62 -10.17
CA THR A 23 7.03 -20.74 -11.63
C THR A 23 7.55 -19.49 -12.35
N LYS A 24 7.23 -18.31 -11.83
CA LYS A 24 7.68 -17.04 -12.40
C LYS A 24 9.20 -16.86 -12.31
N SER A 25 9.81 -17.26 -11.20
CA SER A 25 11.26 -17.18 -11.01
C SER A 25 12.00 -18.15 -11.94
N ARG A 26 11.48 -19.38 -12.09
CA ARG A 26 12.02 -20.36 -13.05
C ARG A 26 11.91 -19.85 -14.48
N PHE A 27 10.78 -19.23 -14.85
CA PHE A 27 10.62 -18.61 -16.16
C PHE A 27 11.70 -17.56 -16.43
N PHE A 28 11.91 -16.61 -15.51
CA PHE A 28 12.92 -15.57 -15.73
C PHE A 28 14.33 -16.14 -15.75
N HIS A 29 14.65 -17.10 -14.87
CA HIS A 29 15.94 -17.77 -14.88
C HIS A 29 16.20 -18.45 -16.23
N ALA A 30 15.26 -19.25 -16.72
CA ALA A 30 15.40 -19.94 -18.01
C ALA A 30 15.43 -18.97 -19.20
N PHE A 31 14.73 -17.84 -19.11
CA PHE A 31 14.79 -16.77 -20.12
C PHE A 31 16.14 -16.05 -20.13
N ASP A 32 16.72 -15.77 -18.96
CA ASP A 32 18.00 -15.05 -18.82
C ASP A 32 19.21 -15.86 -19.33
N HIS A 33 19.12 -17.19 -19.34
CA HIS A 33 20.17 -18.08 -19.84
C HIS A 33 20.11 -18.31 -21.36
N ARG A 34 19.13 -17.71 -22.05
CA ARG A 34 18.87 -17.92 -23.48
C ARG A 34 18.94 -16.57 -24.21
N GLU A 35 20.15 -16.19 -24.58
CA GLU A 35 20.36 -15.04 -25.46
C GLU A 35 19.96 -15.40 -26.91
N ASP A 36 19.38 -14.44 -27.63
CA ASP A 36 19.09 -14.47 -29.08
C ASP A 36 18.02 -15.43 -29.64
N GLN A 37 17.17 -16.04 -28.82
CA GLN A 37 16.06 -16.88 -29.30
C GLN A 37 14.71 -16.14 -29.38
N SER A 38 13.90 -16.48 -30.40
CA SER A 38 12.52 -16.01 -30.52
C SER A 38 11.70 -16.43 -29.30
N LEU A 39 10.93 -15.51 -28.72
CA LEU A 39 10.10 -15.78 -27.53
C LEU A 39 9.17 -16.99 -27.70
N GLY A 40 8.73 -17.28 -28.93
CA GLY A 40 7.88 -18.44 -29.20
C GLY A 40 8.57 -19.77 -28.92
N ASP A 41 9.83 -19.88 -29.30
CA ASP A 41 10.62 -21.11 -29.15
C ASP A 41 11.14 -21.24 -27.71
N VAL A 42 11.59 -20.12 -27.13
CA VAL A 42 11.95 -20.04 -25.71
C VAL A 42 10.78 -20.47 -24.83
N LEU A 43 9.55 -20.06 -25.15
CA LEU A 43 8.39 -20.47 -24.36
C LEU A 43 8.11 -21.96 -24.43
N LYS A 44 8.22 -22.59 -25.60
CA LYS A 44 8.01 -24.04 -25.72
C LYS A 44 9.00 -24.79 -24.83
N ASP A 45 10.26 -24.42 -24.90
CA ASP A 45 11.32 -25.07 -24.14
C ASP A 45 11.18 -24.82 -22.63
N ILE A 46 10.89 -23.58 -22.23
CA ILE A 46 10.63 -23.24 -20.82
C ILE A 46 9.41 -24.00 -20.30
N THR A 47 8.35 -24.14 -21.10
CA THR A 47 7.17 -24.91 -20.67
C THR A 47 7.46 -26.40 -20.53
N ALA A 48 8.35 -26.95 -21.37
CA ALA A 48 8.82 -28.33 -21.23
C ALA A 48 9.70 -28.50 -19.97
N GLU A 49 10.58 -27.54 -19.68
CA GLU A 49 11.48 -27.56 -18.52
C GLU A 49 10.72 -27.38 -17.18
N ILE A 50 9.76 -26.46 -17.13
CA ILE A 50 8.98 -26.16 -15.93
C ILE A 50 7.85 -27.19 -15.72
N GLY A 51 7.45 -27.90 -16.78
CA GLY A 51 6.30 -28.83 -16.77
C GLY A 51 4.95 -28.12 -16.65
N GLN A 52 4.90 -26.80 -16.89
CA GLN A 52 3.70 -25.99 -16.81
C GLN A 52 3.56 -25.11 -18.05
N SER A 53 2.39 -25.13 -18.67
CA SER A 53 2.10 -24.28 -19.83
C SER A 53 1.93 -22.82 -19.41
N ILE A 54 2.79 -21.95 -19.98
CA ILE A 54 2.75 -20.50 -19.80
C ILE A 54 2.27 -19.91 -21.11
N SER A 55 1.15 -19.18 -21.05
CA SER A 55 0.64 -18.51 -22.24
C SER A 55 1.60 -17.42 -22.71
N ARG A 56 1.72 -17.25 -24.04
CA ARG A 56 2.52 -16.16 -24.64
C ARG A 56 2.16 -14.79 -24.09
N ARG A 57 0.87 -14.52 -23.85
CA ARG A 57 0.39 -13.26 -23.26
C ARG A 57 0.91 -13.06 -21.84
N THR A 58 0.93 -14.12 -21.02
CA THR A 58 1.46 -14.07 -19.65
C THR A 58 2.96 -13.75 -19.66
N ALA A 59 3.72 -14.45 -20.50
CA ALA A 59 5.16 -14.23 -20.62
C ALA A 59 5.50 -12.81 -21.08
N TRP A 60 4.83 -12.31 -22.11
CA TRP A 60 4.98 -10.91 -22.55
C TRP A 60 4.69 -9.93 -21.42
N ARG A 61 3.61 -10.14 -20.67
CA ARG A 61 3.28 -9.30 -19.51
C ARG A 61 4.36 -9.34 -18.43
N TRP A 62 4.95 -10.50 -18.17
CA TRP A 62 6.03 -10.63 -17.19
C TRP A 62 7.30 -9.91 -17.62
N LEU A 63 7.68 -10.05 -18.89
CA LEU A 63 8.84 -9.34 -19.46
C LEU A 63 8.61 -7.83 -19.49
N ASP A 64 7.42 -7.36 -19.86
CA ASP A 64 7.07 -5.93 -19.82
C ASP A 64 7.09 -5.38 -18.39
N CYS A 65 6.55 -6.12 -17.42
CA CYS A 65 6.70 -5.77 -16.00
C CYS A 65 8.18 -5.69 -15.60
N ARG A 66 9.02 -6.65 -16.00
CA ARG A 66 10.45 -6.61 -15.69
C ARG A 66 11.14 -5.39 -16.29
N LYS A 67 10.78 -4.97 -17.51
CA LYS A 67 11.29 -3.73 -18.11
C LYS A 67 10.91 -2.48 -17.29
N GLN A 68 9.74 -2.46 -16.66
CA GLN A 68 9.25 -1.29 -15.90
C GLN A 68 9.80 -1.20 -14.48
N ILE A 69 9.93 -2.33 -13.76
CA ILE A 69 10.28 -2.36 -12.32
C ILE A 69 11.54 -3.15 -11.98
N GLY A 70 12.23 -3.72 -12.98
CA GLY A 70 13.46 -4.51 -12.81
C GLY A 70 13.22 -5.83 -12.07
N ASP A 71 14.20 -6.24 -11.27
CA ASP A 71 14.23 -7.53 -10.56
C ASP A 71 13.13 -7.69 -9.50
N GLN A 72 12.44 -6.59 -9.15
CA GLN A 72 11.25 -6.68 -8.32
C GLN A 72 10.12 -7.45 -9.01
N ALA A 73 10.15 -7.58 -10.35
CA ALA A 73 9.16 -8.34 -11.10
C ALA A 73 9.13 -9.84 -10.73
N TYR A 74 10.24 -10.43 -10.27
CA TYR A 74 10.33 -11.86 -9.94
C TYR A 74 9.39 -12.25 -8.80
N ARG A 75 9.30 -11.41 -7.77
CA ARG A 75 8.53 -11.66 -6.54
C ARG A 75 7.11 -11.09 -6.59
N ARG A 76 6.79 -10.31 -7.62
CA ARG A 76 5.56 -9.53 -7.67
C ARG A 76 4.40 -10.34 -8.26
N THR A 77 3.40 -10.59 -7.42
CA THR A 77 2.16 -11.29 -7.80
C THR A 77 1.02 -10.33 -8.13
N ARG A 78 0.97 -9.16 -7.48
CA ARG A 78 -0.14 -8.19 -7.61
C ARG A 78 0.24 -6.94 -8.42
N SER A 79 -0.73 -6.43 -9.18
CA SER A 79 -0.61 -5.15 -9.88
C SER A 79 -0.44 -3.99 -8.88
N GLN A 80 0.27 -2.95 -9.31
CA GLN A 80 0.40 -1.72 -8.54
C GLN A 80 -0.92 -0.95 -8.65
N SER A 81 -1.46 -0.48 -7.53
CA SER A 81 -2.62 0.42 -7.59
C SER A 81 -2.19 1.72 -8.24
N THR A 82 -2.75 2.04 -9.40
CA THR A 82 -2.59 3.35 -10.05
C THR A 82 -3.36 4.45 -9.33
N LYS A 83 -4.32 4.08 -8.48
CA LYS A 83 -5.05 5.03 -7.64
C LYS A 83 -4.14 5.46 -6.49
N LEU A 84 -3.72 6.73 -6.51
CA LEU A 84 -3.28 7.41 -5.29
C LEU A 84 -4.40 7.23 -4.27
N GLY A 85 -4.04 6.80 -3.05
CA GLY A 85 -5.00 6.55 -1.99
C GLY A 85 -5.89 7.77 -1.68
N ARG A 86 -6.83 7.60 -0.75
CA ARG A 86 -7.75 8.68 -0.35
C ARG A 86 -6.99 9.99 -0.07
N LYS A 87 -7.44 11.09 -0.68
CA LYS A 87 -6.89 12.44 -0.44
C LYS A 87 -6.86 12.72 1.07
N ARG A 88 -5.75 13.28 1.54
CA ARG A 88 -5.54 13.60 2.96
C ARG A 88 -6.48 14.74 3.38
N LYS A 89 -6.99 14.68 4.60
CA LYS A 89 -7.83 15.75 5.18
C LYS A 89 -7.03 16.90 5.78
N LEU A 90 -5.77 16.64 6.17
CA LEU A 90 -4.87 17.64 6.74
C LEU A 90 -3.74 17.95 5.77
N PHE A 91 -3.46 19.24 5.60
CA PHE A 91 -2.30 19.73 4.87
C PHE A 91 -1.06 19.79 5.77
N ASP A 92 0.13 19.84 5.18
CA ASP A 92 1.38 19.90 5.96
C ASP A 92 1.50 21.19 6.78
N ILE A 93 0.97 22.30 6.25
CA ILE A 93 0.91 23.60 6.94
C ILE A 93 0.08 23.50 8.23
N GLU A 94 -1.07 22.83 8.17
CA GLU A 94 -1.91 22.63 9.37
C GLU A 94 -1.20 21.76 10.41
N LEU A 95 -0.45 20.75 9.97
CA LEU A 95 0.35 19.92 10.88
C LEU A 95 1.51 20.70 11.50
N GLU A 96 2.13 21.63 10.76
CA GLU A 96 3.15 22.53 11.31
C GLU A 96 2.56 23.48 12.34
N ASN A 97 1.40 24.07 12.05
CA ASN A 97 0.69 24.94 12.99
C ASN A 97 0.31 24.22 14.29
N VAL A 98 0.01 22.92 14.22
CA VAL A 98 -0.25 22.11 15.42
C VAL A 98 1.02 21.90 16.26
N LEU A 99 2.21 21.95 15.67
CA LEU A 99 3.47 21.65 16.34
C LEU A 99 4.16 22.89 16.91
N HIS A 100 3.98 24.05 16.28
CA HIS A 100 4.64 25.26 16.72
C HIS A 100 3.99 25.84 17.99
N PRO A 101 4.78 26.23 19.02
CA PRO A 101 4.25 26.74 20.29
C PRO A 101 3.47 28.05 20.13
N GLU A 102 3.90 28.90 19.19
CA GLU A 102 3.27 30.21 18.93
C GLU A 102 1.87 30.06 18.32
N THR A 103 1.68 29.05 17.46
CA THR A 103 0.41 28.78 16.78
C THR A 103 -0.48 27.81 17.57
N ASN A 104 0.11 26.93 18.38
CA ASN A 104 -0.60 25.99 19.24
C ASN A 104 -0.10 26.03 20.69
N PRO A 105 -0.63 26.95 21.52
CA PRO A 105 -0.30 26.99 22.94
C PRO A 105 -0.80 25.76 23.71
N TRP A 106 -1.67 24.94 23.12
CA TRP A 106 -2.21 23.71 23.72
C TRP A 106 -1.53 22.44 23.21
N ARG A 107 -0.33 22.54 22.62
CA ARG A 107 0.41 21.39 22.07
C ARG A 107 0.66 20.26 23.07
N GLU A 108 0.73 20.59 24.36
CA GLU A 108 0.90 19.63 25.45
C GLU A 108 -0.42 18.99 25.92
N GLN A 109 -1.57 19.51 25.50
CA GLN A 109 -2.87 18.94 25.85
C GLN A 109 -3.22 17.77 24.93
N ARG A 110 -4.30 17.04 25.26
CA ARG A 110 -4.78 15.93 24.43
C ARG A 110 -5.17 16.40 23.03
N HIS A 111 -4.94 15.56 22.01
CA HIS A 111 -5.30 15.88 20.62
C HIS A 111 -6.78 16.24 20.43
N ALA A 112 -7.72 15.66 21.19
CA ALA A 112 -9.12 16.11 21.18
C ALA A 112 -9.31 17.58 21.56
N VAL A 113 -8.48 18.12 22.44
CA VAL A 113 -8.54 19.54 22.82
C VAL A 113 -7.92 20.39 21.72
N GLN A 114 -6.79 19.94 21.17
CA GLN A 114 -6.11 20.63 20.07
C GLN A 114 -7.01 20.73 18.82
N THR A 115 -7.67 19.64 18.42
CA THR A 115 -8.59 19.66 17.26
C THR A 115 -9.76 20.62 17.47
N LYS A 116 -10.32 20.69 18.68
CA LYS A 116 -11.40 21.62 19.02
C LYS A 116 -10.94 23.07 19.04
N LYS A 117 -9.79 23.36 19.66
CA LYS A 117 -9.27 24.73 19.83
C LYS A 117 -8.75 25.31 18.52
N LEU A 118 -8.06 24.49 17.72
CA LEU A 118 -7.55 24.86 16.39
C LEU A 118 -8.61 24.70 15.29
N LYS A 119 -9.85 24.32 15.64
CA LYS A 119 -10.99 24.14 14.72
C LYS A 119 -10.67 23.23 13.53
N LEU A 120 -9.89 22.17 13.75
CA LEU A 120 -9.55 21.20 12.71
C LEU A 120 -10.73 20.25 12.49
N GLU A 121 -11.21 20.12 11.25
CA GLU A 121 -12.32 19.23 10.86
C GLU A 121 -11.90 17.74 10.78
N VAL A 122 -11.16 17.28 11.78
CA VAL A 122 -10.65 15.92 11.84
C VAL A 122 -10.83 15.31 13.23
N HIS A 123 -10.99 14.00 13.24
CA HIS A 123 -11.00 13.22 14.47
C HIS A 123 -9.59 13.20 15.11
N GLU A 124 -9.51 13.16 16.44
CA GLU A 124 -8.23 13.14 17.18
C GLU A 124 -7.26 12.05 16.69
N ARG A 125 -7.76 10.83 16.46
CA ARG A 125 -6.99 9.70 15.91
C ARG A 125 -6.42 9.97 14.51
N THR A 126 -7.12 10.79 13.72
CA THR A 126 -6.63 11.20 12.39
C THR A 126 -5.47 12.17 12.54
N LEU A 127 -5.57 13.14 13.47
CA LEU A 127 -4.49 14.06 13.77
C LEU A 127 -3.26 13.30 14.28
N GLU A 128 -3.44 12.41 15.26
CA GLU A 128 -2.38 11.58 15.85
C GLU A 128 -1.64 10.76 14.79
N ARG A 129 -2.39 10.07 13.91
CA ARG A 129 -1.80 9.27 12.82
C ARG A 129 -1.02 10.15 11.84
N ASN A 130 -1.57 11.29 11.44
CA ASN A 130 -0.88 12.20 10.52
C ASN A 130 0.40 12.77 11.13
N LEU A 131 0.40 13.15 12.41
CA LEU A 131 1.60 13.61 13.11
C LEU A 131 2.65 12.51 13.19
N PHE A 132 2.25 11.27 13.47
CA PHE A 132 3.16 10.12 13.50
C PHE A 132 3.77 9.80 12.13
N GLU A 133 2.93 9.65 11.11
CA GLU A 133 3.35 9.22 9.76
C GLU A 133 4.12 10.30 8.99
N ARG A 134 3.86 11.59 9.27
CA ARG A 134 4.35 12.71 8.43
C ARG A 134 5.28 13.69 9.12
N LYS A 135 5.34 13.69 10.46
CA LYS A 135 6.14 14.65 11.24
C LYS A 135 6.96 13.91 12.32
N ASP A 136 7.67 12.87 11.87
CA ASP A 136 8.76 12.18 12.57
C ASP A 136 8.40 11.38 13.83
N GLY A 137 7.19 10.85 13.96
CA GLY A 137 6.83 9.84 14.97
C GLY A 137 6.82 10.28 16.45
N ALA A 138 7.88 10.95 16.90
CA ALA A 138 8.12 11.48 18.24
C ALA A 138 7.12 12.59 18.61
N LYS A 139 6.56 13.31 17.63
CA LYS A 139 5.66 14.44 17.89
C LYS A 139 4.26 14.02 18.36
N LYS A 140 3.95 12.71 18.32
CA LYS A 140 2.81 12.10 19.03
C LYS A 140 2.93 12.20 20.56
N PHE A 141 4.15 12.33 21.09
CA PHE A 141 4.43 12.27 22.52
C PHE A 141 4.58 13.63 23.19
N ILE A 142 4.38 14.75 22.46
CA ILE A 142 4.38 16.11 23.03
C ILE A 142 3.22 16.31 24.01
N MET A 143 2.19 15.46 23.95
CA MET A 143 1.14 15.43 24.97
C MET A 143 1.74 15.20 26.36
N ALA A 144 1.40 16.07 27.32
CA ALA A 144 1.63 15.86 28.73
C ALA A 144 0.91 14.59 29.17
N ARG A 145 1.63 13.46 29.19
CA ARG A 145 1.19 12.27 29.91
C ARG A 145 1.40 12.55 31.39
N THR A 146 0.44 13.21 32.02
CA THR A 146 0.33 13.23 33.48
C THR A 146 -0.04 11.82 33.93
N LYS A 147 0.93 10.91 33.99
CA LYS A 147 0.80 9.76 34.88
C LYS A 147 0.89 10.34 36.28
N LYS A 148 -0.24 10.43 36.97
CA LYS A 148 -0.24 10.65 38.42
C LYS A 148 0.57 9.51 39.01
N ILE A 149 1.76 9.81 39.55
CA ILE A 149 2.54 8.84 40.30
C ILE A 149 1.65 8.42 41.47
N SER A 150 1.35 7.13 41.58
CA SER A 150 0.57 6.64 42.70
C SER A 150 1.34 6.90 43.99
N ASP A 151 0.64 7.21 45.08
CA ASP A 151 1.30 7.55 46.35
C ASP A 151 2.24 6.41 46.83
N ARG A 152 1.96 5.17 46.43
CA ARG A 152 2.81 3.99 46.68
C ARG A 152 4.23 4.09 46.09
N ASN A 153 4.42 4.79 44.97
CA ASN A 153 5.73 4.93 44.31
C ASN A 153 6.42 6.26 44.64
N ARG A 154 5.85 7.06 45.55
CA ARG A 154 6.37 8.38 45.95
C ARG A 154 7.36 8.32 47.12
N ALA A 155 7.44 7.17 47.79
CA ALA A 155 8.15 6.97 49.05
C ALA A 155 9.33 5.97 48.93
N LEU A 156 9.77 5.65 47.71
CA LEU A 156 11.05 5.00 47.43
C LEU A 156 12.04 6.06 46.97
#